data_AF-A0A7S2MBL3-F1
#
_entry.id   AF-A0A7S2MBL3-F1
#
_cell.length_a   1.000
_cell.length_b   1.000
_cell.length_c   1.000
_cell.angle_alpha   90.00
_cell.angle_beta   90.00
_cell.angle_gamma   90.00
#
_symmetry.space_group_name_H-M   'P 1'
#
loop_
_entity.id
_entity.type
_entity.pdbx_description
1 polymer ?
#
loop_
_entity_poly.entity_id
_entity_poly.type
_entity_poly.pdbx_seq_one_letter_code
_entity_poly.pdbx_strand_id
1 'polypeptide(L)'
;LVEIKRHYKQDGRIIPSPSLPVGTTSFESISNDFCAAEKAAFGGNVTFAERGGMGSMGQAAESGMVLVLSLWDDALTHMRWLDSTSPPDSTQPGAKRGPCAVDSGDPSKIEPGSTAHAIYSNIRIGEIGSTDASFPPEPPMPPAPPPPPACAKAYGQCGGKNPDGSSWAGPACCPYGYECEGNPWYKGCTPGHNAQPTFKTAHSKTFG
;
A
#
# COMPACT_ATOMS: atom_id res chain seq x y z
N LEU A 1 -15.80 -19.01 -4.43
CA LEU A 1 -15.89 -17.63 -4.98
C LEU A 1 -16.22 -17.68 -6.47
N VAL A 2 -17.32 -17.06 -6.92
CA VAL A 2 -17.75 -17.06 -8.33
C VAL A 2 -17.71 -15.68 -8.99
N GLU A 3 -17.87 -14.63 -8.21
CA GLU A 3 -17.98 -13.25 -8.68
C GLU A 3 -17.48 -12.29 -7.60
N ILE A 4 -16.80 -11.22 -8.00
CA ILE A 4 -16.46 -10.07 -7.14
C ILE A 4 -17.20 -8.85 -7.68
N LYS A 5 -18.13 -8.34 -6.89
CA LYS A 5 -18.89 -7.11 -7.19
C LYS A 5 -18.26 -5.90 -6.51
N ARG A 6 -18.49 -4.75 -7.11
CA ARG A 6 -18.09 -3.44 -6.61
C ARG A 6 -19.27 -2.49 -6.75
N HIS A 7 -19.37 -1.57 -5.80
CA HIS A 7 -20.15 -0.35 -5.92
C HIS A 7 -19.44 0.75 -5.15
N TYR A 8 -19.87 1.98 -5.36
CA TYR A 8 -19.41 3.16 -4.65
C TYR A 8 -20.60 3.84 -3.96
N LYS A 9 -20.31 4.63 -2.93
CA LYS A 9 -21.30 5.49 -2.29
C LYS A 9 -20.69 6.88 -2.09
N GLN A 10 -21.27 7.86 -2.76
CA GLN A 10 -20.85 9.26 -2.68
C GLN A 10 -22.08 10.13 -2.48
N ASP A 11 -22.02 11.08 -1.55
CA ASP A 11 -23.15 11.95 -1.18
C ASP A 11 -24.44 11.15 -0.86
N GLY A 12 -24.26 10.01 -0.20
CA GLY A 12 -25.35 9.10 0.17
C GLY A 12 -25.92 8.26 -0.97
N ARG A 13 -25.53 8.50 -2.23
CA ARG A 13 -26.03 7.80 -3.41
C ARG A 13 -25.16 6.60 -3.75
N ILE A 14 -25.79 5.44 -3.98
CA ILE A 14 -25.12 4.25 -4.53
C ILE A 14 -24.84 4.49 -6.02
N ILE A 15 -23.60 4.26 -6.41
CA ILE A 15 -23.11 4.32 -7.79
C ILE A 15 -22.64 2.90 -8.16
N PRO A 16 -23.28 2.23 -9.12
CA PRO A 16 -22.88 0.89 -9.53
C PRO A 16 -21.51 0.91 -10.22
N SER A 17 -20.85 -0.25 -10.31
CA SER A 17 -19.70 -0.41 -11.20
C SER A 17 -20.08 0.00 -12.63
N PRO A 18 -19.21 0.73 -13.35
CA PRO A 18 -19.44 0.97 -14.77
C PRO A 18 -19.37 -0.34 -15.55
N SER A 19 -20.21 -0.44 -16.59
CA SER A 19 -20.14 -1.54 -17.55
C SER A 19 -18.90 -1.36 -18.44
N LEU A 20 -18.01 -2.35 -18.44
CA LEU A 20 -16.76 -2.34 -19.19
C LEU A 20 -16.89 -3.21 -20.45
N PRO A 21 -16.83 -2.63 -21.65
CA PRO A 21 -16.77 -3.42 -22.89
C PRO A 21 -15.40 -4.08 -23.00
N VAL A 22 -15.41 -5.41 -23.14
CA VAL A 22 -14.23 -6.26 -23.33
C VAL A 22 -14.49 -7.21 -24.49
N GLY A 23 -13.81 -6.96 -25.61
CA GLY A 23 -14.11 -7.66 -26.86
C GLY A 23 -15.52 -7.36 -27.36
N THR A 24 -16.37 -8.38 -27.46
CA THR A 24 -17.77 -8.26 -27.91
C THR A 24 -18.79 -8.27 -26.78
N THR A 25 -18.35 -8.38 -25.52
CA THR A 25 -19.21 -8.50 -24.33
C THR A 25 -18.91 -7.36 -23.37
N SER A 26 -19.89 -7.00 -22.53
CA SER A 26 -19.69 -6.04 -21.44
C SER A 26 -19.83 -6.73 -20.09
N PHE A 27 -19.02 -6.29 -19.12
CA PHE A 27 -18.99 -6.85 -17.77
C PHE A 27 -19.06 -5.74 -16.72
N GLU A 28 -19.71 -6.01 -15.59
CA GLU A 28 -19.85 -5.07 -14.46
C GLU A 28 -19.20 -5.59 -13.17
N SER A 29 -18.60 -6.79 -13.24
CA SER A 29 -18.00 -7.50 -12.12
C SER A 29 -16.86 -8.40 -12.61
N ILE A 30 -16.05 -8.88 -11.67
CA ILE A 30 -14.96 -9.82 -11.96
C ILE A 30 -15.50 -11.25 -11.79
N SER A 31 -15.39 -12.03 -12.83
CA SER A 31 -15.73 -13.46 -12.89
C SER A 31 -14.68 -14.20 -13.73
N ASN A 32 -14.73 -15.54 -13.77
CA ASN A 32 -13.87 -16.30 -14.67
C ASN A 32 -14.11 -15.92 -16.15
N ASP A 33 -15.36 -15.65 -16.54
CA ASP A 33 -15.72 -15.26 -17.91
C ASP A 33 -15.15 -13.88 -18.26
N PHE A 34 -15.23 -12.92 -17.32
CA PHE A 34 -14.58 -11.62 -17.47
C PHE A 34 -13.06 -11.79 -17.65
N CYS A 35 -12.40 -12.56 -16.77
CA CYS A 35 -10.96 -12.78 -16.85
C CYS A 35 -10.55 -13.44 -18.18
N ALA A 36 -11.33 -14.41 -18.67
CA ALA A 36 -11.08 -15.06 -19.95
C ALA A 36 -11.27 -14.09 -21.13
N ALA A 37 -12.35 -13.30 -21.13
CA ALA A 37 -12.61 -12.29 -22.14
C ALA A 37 -11.53 -11.19 -22.16
N GLU A 38 -11.09 -10.73 -20.98
CA GLU A 38 -10.04 -9.72 -20.82
C GLU A 38 -8.72 -10.22 -21.43
N LYS A 39 -8.30 -11.45 -21.12
CA LYS A 39 -7.08 -12.02 -21.70
C LYS A 39 -7.20 -12.29 -23.19
N ALA A 40 -8.37 -12.68 -23.68
CA ALA A 40 -8.59 -12.82 -25.13
C ALA A 40 -8.52 -11.47 -25.86
N ALA A 41 -9.06 -10.40 -25.26
CA ALA A 41 -9.13 -9.07 -25.88
C ALA A 41 -7.83 -8.27 -25.77
N PHE A 42 -7.14 -8.33 -24.64
CA PHE A 42 -5.96 -7.51 -24.34
C PHE A 42 -4.64 -8.30 -24.42
N GLY A 43 -4.73 -9.62 -24.55
CA GLY A 43 -3.57 -10.51 -24.52
C GLY A 43 -2.93 -10.61 -23.14
N GLY A 44 -1.63 -10.90 -23.12
CA GLY A 44 -0.86 -11.08 -21.90
C GLY A 44 -0.88 -12.52 -21.38
N ASN A 45 -0.27 -12.73 -20.21
CA ASN A 45 -0.17 -14.07 -19.63
C ASN A 45 -1.50 -14.52 -19.01
N VAL A 46 -1.74 -15.83 -19.01
CA VAL A 46 -2.93 -16.47 -18.41
C VAL A 46 -2.64 -17.00 -17.01
N THR A 47 -1.62 -16.45 -16.33
CA THR A 47 -1.12 -16.95 -15.05
C THR A 47 -2.17 -17.00 -13.95
N PHE A 48 -3.17 -16.12 -13.98
CA PHE A 48 -4.32 -16.17 -13.08
C PHE A 48 -5.08 -17.50 -13.23
N ALA A 49 -5.42 -17.88 -14.46
CA ALA A 49 -6.12 -19.13 -14.74
C ALA A 49 -5.24 -20.36 -14.44
N GLU A 50 -3.95 -20.30 -14.79
CA GLU A 50 -2.98 -21.36 -14.50
C GLU A 50 -2.80 -21.61 -12.98
N ARG A 51 -3.02 -20.59 -12.15
CA ARG A 51 -2.96 -20.68 -10.68
C ARG A 51 -4.30 -21.00 -10.03
N GLY A 52 -5.29 -21.44 -10.82
CA GLY A 52 -6.62 -21.87 -10.34
C GLY A 52 -7.66 -20.74 -10.23
N GLY A 53 -7.34 -19.55 -10.74
CA GLY A 53 -8.28 -18.45 -10.94
C GLY A 53 -9.09 -18.06 -9.71
N MET A 54 -10.38 -17.79 -9.91
CA MET A 54 -11.30 -17.39 -8.84
C MET A 54 -11.45 -18.47 -7.76
N GLY A 55 -11.24 -19.75 -8.11
CA GLY A 55 -11.30 -20.87 -7.16
C GLY A 55 -10.22 -20.77 -6.09
N SER A 56 -8.96 -20.61 -6.50
CA SER A 56 -7.83 -20.42 -5.58
C SER A 56 -7.96 -19.14 -4.77
N MET A 57 -8.46 -18.05 -5.37
CA MET A 57 -8.74 -16.82 -4.62
C MET A 57 -9.81 -17.02 -3.54
N GLY A 58 -10.84 -17.83 -3.82
CA GLY A 58 -11.84 -18.21 -2.83
C GLY A 58 -11.26 -18.99 -1.66
N GLN A 59 -10.41 -19.99 -1.94
CA GLN A 59 -9.73 -20.78 -0.90
C GLN A 59 -8.83 -19.91 -0.01
N ALA A 60 -8.12 -18.94 -0.59
CA ALA A 60 -7.31 -17.99 0.16
C ALA A 60 -8.16 -17.10 1.08
N ALA A 61 -9.30 -16.60 0.60
CA ALA A 61 -10.22 -15.81 1.41
C ALA A 61 -10.83 -16.62 2.56
N GLU A 62 -11.21 -17.88 2.30
CA GLU A 62 -11.74 -18.82 3.32
C GLU A 62 -10.69 -19.16 4.39
N SER A 63 -9.41 -19.18 4.02
CA SER A 63 -8.30 -19.43 4.95
C SER A 63 -7.97 -18.23 5.85
N GLY A 64 -8.60 -17.08 5.59
CA GLY A 64 -8.30 -15.82 6.27
C GLY A 64 -7.16 -15.05 5.60
N MET A 65 -7.35 -13.74 5.46
CA MET A 65 -6.38 -12.81 4.88
C MET A 65 -6.10 -11.65 5.84
N VAL A 66 -4.93 -11.04 5.70
CA VAL A 66 -4.55 -9.84 6.46
C VAL A 66 -4.87 -8.59 5.64
N LEU A 67 -5.54 -7.62 6.24
CA LEU A 67 -5.76 -6.30 5.64
C LEU A 67 -4.45 -5.48 5.66
N VAL A 68 -4.04 -4.98 4.50
CA VAL A 68 -2.89 -4.07 4.36
C VAL A 68 -3.40 -2.75 3.78
N LEU A 69 -3.03 -1.64 4.42
CA LEU A 69 -3.27 -0.27 3.96
C LEU A 69 -1.92 0.37 3.69
N SER A 70 -1.70 0.91 2.50
CA SER A 70 -0.42 1.50 2.11
C SER A 70 -0.58 2.75 1.25
N LEU A 71 0.50 3.53 1.19
CA LEU A 71 0.73 4.64 0.26
C LEU A 71 2.18 4.48 -0.20
N TRP A 72 2.38 4.36 -1.52
CA TRP A 72 3.68 4.07 -2.11
C TRP A 72 3.73 4.62 -3.54
N ASP A 73 4.93 4.97 -3.99
CA ASP A 73 5.25 5.16 -5.39
C ASP A 73 6.06 3.99 -5.93
N ASP A 74 6.25 3.96 -7.25
CA ASP A 74 6.84 2.81 -7.93
C ASP A 74 8.09 3.19 -8.70
N ALA A 75 9.25 2.88 -8.14
CA ALA A 75 10.55 3.14 -8.75
C ALA A 75 10.81 2.33 -10.04
N LEU A 76 10.08 1.24 -10.29
CA LEU A 76 10.31 0.39 -11.46
C LEU A 76 9.45 0.81 -12.65
N THR A 77 8.17 1.05 -12.42
CA THR A 77 7.22 1.33 -13.51
C THR A 77 6.45 2.63 -13.36
N HIS A 78 6.79 3.44 -12.36
CA HIS A 78 6.30 4.81 -12.16
C HIS A 78 4.77 4.88 -12.13
N MET A 79 4.11 3.88 -11.54
CA MET A 79 2.65 3.74 -11.49
C MET A 79 1.92 3.64 -12.85
N ARG A 80 2.65 3.51 -13.97
CA ARG A 80 2.04 3.50 -15.31
C ARG A 80 1.02 2.39 -15.52
N TRP A 81 1.24 1.23 -14.90
CA TRP A 81 0.32 0.08 -14.96
C TRP A 81 -1.03 0.35 -14.30
N LEU A 82 -1.15 1.44 -13.53
CA LEU A 82 -2.37 1.85 -12.85
C LEU A 82 -3.03 3.04 -13.56
N ASP A 83 -2.29 4.11 -13.87
CA ASP A 83 -2.88 5.41 -14.25
C ASP A 83 -2.38 6.01 -15.58
N SER A 84 -1.56 5.30 -16.36
CA SER A 84 -1.01 5.77 -17.63
C SER A 84 -1.14 4.71 -18.74
N THR A 85 -0.29 4.77 -19.76
CA THR A 85 -0.13 3.75 -20.79
C THR A 85 1.01 2.80 -20.42
N SER A 86 0.73 1.49 -20.39
CA SER A 86 1.71 0.45 -20.06
C SER A 86 1.57 -0.79 -20.97
N PRO A 87 2.63 -1.23 -21.67
CA PRO A 87 3.96 -0.60 -21.74
C PRO A 87 3.93 0.81 -22.36
N PRO A 88 4.96 1.65 -22.12
CA PRO A 88 5.11 2.93 -22.82
C PRO A 88 5.00 2.71 -24.33
N ASP A 89 4.39 3.66 -25.03
CA ASP A 89 4.18 3.66 -26.49
C ASP A 89 3.24 2.57 -27.06
N SER A 90 2.72 1.67 -26.23
CA SER A 90 1.78 0.66 -26.68
C SER A 90 0.44 1.29 -27.06
N THR A 91 -0.03 0.97 -28.27
CA THR A 91 -1.36 1.32 -28.78
C THR A 91 -2.33 0.13 -28.73
N GLN A 92 -1.90 -1.00 -28.17
CA GLN A 92 -2.71 -2.22 -28.10
C GLN A 92 -3.89 -2.05 -27.15
N PRO A 93 -5.02 -2.74 -27.38
CA PRO A 93 -6.12 -2.80 -26.42
C PRO A 93 -5.64 -3.16 -25.01
N GLY A 94 -6.12 -2.45 -23.99
CA GLY A 94 -5.72 -2.64 -22.59
C GLY A 94 -4.42 -1.92 -22.16
N ALA A 95 -3.69 -1.27 -23.08
CA ALA A 95 -2.48 -0.54 -22.75
C ALA A 95 -2.74 0.75 -21.97
N LYS A 96 -3.75 1.55 -22.38
CA LYS A 96 -4.12 2.81 -21.74
C LYS A 96 -5.06 2.57 -20.54
N ARG A 97 -4.63 2.95 -19.34
CA ARG A 97 -5.28 2.61 -18.06
C ARG A 97 -5.70 3.84 -17.25
N GLY A 98 -5.13 4.99 -17.59
CA GLY A 98 -5.55 6.27 -17.06
C GLY A 98 -5.07 7.45 -17.91
N PRO A 99 -5.31 8.67 -17.42
CA PRO A 99 -5.01 9.90 -18.14
C PRO A 99 -3.58 10.43 -17.91
N CYS A 100 -2.82 9.87 -16.97
CA CYS A 100 -1.50 10.38 -16.61
C CYS A 100 -0.50 10.21 -17.75
N ALA A 101 0.42 11.16 -17.88
CA ALA A 101 1.45 11.14 -18.91
C ALA A 101 2.44 9.98 -18.70
N VAL A 102 3.02 9.43 -19.78
CA VAL A 102 3.92 8.27 -19.69
C VAL A 102 5.23 8.56 -18.93
N ASP A 103 5.58 9.83 -18.79
CA ASP A 103 6.77 10.31 -18.07
C ASP A 103 6.47 10.81 -16.64
N SER A 104 5.23 10.63 -16.14
CA SER A 104 4.87 10.89 -14.75
C SER A 104 5.31 9.78 -13.79
N GLY A 105 5.16 10.00 -12.48
CA GLY A 105 5.32 8.98 -11.44
C GLY A 105 6.76 8.64 -11.05
N ASP A 106 7.76 9.37 -11.57
CA ASP A 106 9.17 9.25 -11.18
C ASP A 106 9.35 9.68 -9.71
N PRO A 107 9.75 8.75 -8.79
CA PRO A 107 9.92 9.04 -7.37
C PRO A 107 10.79 10.28 -7.09
N SER A 108 11.86 10.46 -7.87
CA SER A 108 12.79 11.59 -7.68
C SER A 108 12.14 12.95 -7.93
N LYS A 109 11.03 12.99 -8.66
CA LYS A 109 10.24 14.20 -8.95
C LYS A 109 9.08 14.37 -7.98
N ILE A 110 8.50 13.27 -7.49
CA ILE A 110 7.26 13.32 -6.68
C ILE A 110 7.51 13.29 -5.17
N GLU A 111 8.62 12.71 -4.70
CA GLU A 111 8.94 12.64 -3.27
C GLU A 111 9.38 13.99 -2.67
N PRO A 112 10.24 14.81 -3.32
CA PRO A 112 10.77 16.00 -2.69
C PRO A 112 9.68 17.03 -2.36
N GLY A 113 9.48 17.29 -1.06
CA GLY A 113 8.49 18.25 -0.59
C GLY A 113 7.03 17.80 -0.73
N SER A 114 6.80 16.50 -0.98
CA SER A 114 5.44 15.95 -1.11
C SER A 114 4.63 16.12 0.16
N THR A 115 3.35 16.47 -0.01
CA THR A 115 2.32 16.49 1.05
C THR A 115 1.22 15.48 0.78
N ALA A 116 1.46 14.55 -0.14
CA ALA A 116 0.52 13.51 -0.51
C ALA A 116 0.19 12.62 0.70
N HIS A 117 -1.09 12.37 0.92
CA HIS A 117 -1.58 11.53 1.99
C HIS A 117 -2.85 10.81 1.54
N ALA A 118 -3.12 9.66 2.17
CA ALA A 118 -4.36 8.91 1.99
C ALA A 118 -5.01 8.70 3.36
N ILE A 119 -6.34 8.88 3.43
CA ILE A 119 -7.12 8.65 4.64
C ILE A 119 -8.07 7.48 4.36
N TYR A 120 -7.89 6.40 5.09
CA TYR A 120 -8.80 5.26 5.11
C TYR A 120 -9.57 5.30 6.42
N SER A 121 -10.90 5.35 6.35
CA SER A 121 -11.79 5.43 7.53
C SER A 121 -13.06 4.63 7.29
N ASN A 122 -13.85 4.42 8.35
CA ASN A 122 -15.15 3.76 8.28
C ASN A 122 -15.08 2.36 7.60
N ILE A 123 -14.05 1.57 7.93
CA ILE A 123 -13.84 0.21 7.42
C ILE A 123 -14.91 -0.71 8.00
N ARG A 124 -15.63 -1.44 7.13
CA ARG A 124 -16.70 -2.37 7.51
C ARG A 124 -16.55 -3.68 6.76
N ILE A 125 -16.71 -4.79 7.47
CA ILE A 125 -16.69 -6.15 6.92
C ILE A 125 -17.88 -6.90 7.51
N GLY A 126 -18.65 -7.58 6.68
CA GLY A 126 -19.86 -8.28 7.09
C GLY A 126 -20.52 -9.01 5.93
N GLU A 127 -21.74 -9.49 6.16
CA GLU A 127 -22.55 -10.14 5.14
C GLU A 127 -22.85 -9.19 3.97
N ILE A 128 -23.05 -9.74 2.78
CA ILE A 128 -23.37 -8.98 1.57
C ILE A 128 -24.64 -8.15 1.82
N GLY A 129 -24.56 -6.84 1.58
CA GLY A 129 -25.66 -5.89 1.78
C GLY A 129 -25.75 -5.29 3.19
N SER A 130 -24.95 -5.76 4.16
CA SER A 130 -25.00 -5.25 5.55
C SER A 130 -24.18 -3.98 5.78
N THR A 131 -23.20 -3.68 4.92
CA THR A 131 -22.19 -2.64 5.17
C THR A 131 -22.60 -1.25 4.67
N ASP A 132 -23.66 -1.15 3.85
CA ASP A 132 -24.15 0.10 3.25
C ASP A 132 -25.08 0.93 4.16
N ALA A 133 -25.45 0.38 5.32
CA ALA A 133 -26.32 1.06 6.26
C ALA A 133 -25.73 2.44 6.67
N SER A 134 -26.62 3.41 6.85
CA SER A 134 -26.27 4.68 7.47
C SER A 134 -26.05 4.43 8.96
N PHE A 135 -24.79 4.33 9.37
CA PHE A 135 -24.44 4.41 10.79
C PHE A 135 -24.38 5.89 11.18
N PRO A 136 -24.71 6.24 12.44
CA PRO A 136 -24.52 7.60 12.92
C PRO A 136 -23.10 8.08 12.58
N PRO A 137 -22.93 9.38 12.26
CA PRO A 137 -21.62 9.92 11.92
C PRO A 137 -20.63 9.52 13.01
N GLU A 138 -19.54 8.88 12.59
CA GLU A 138 -18.43 8.55 13.47
C GLU A 138 -17.97 9.85 14.15
N PRO A 139 -17.62 9.85 15.45
CA PRO A 139 -17.05 11.02 16.09
C PRO A 139 -15.91 11.56 15.21
N PRO A 140 -15.73 12.90 15.12
CA PRO A 140 -14.64 13.45 14.34
C PRO A 140 -13.34 12.75 14.72
N MET A 141 -12.62 12.23 13.71
CA MET A 141 -11.33 11.60 13.95
C MET A 141 -10.48 12.57 14.79
N PRO A 142 -9.80 12.08 15.83
CA PRO A 142 -8.81 12.89 16.52
C PRO A 142 -7.86 13.48 15.46
N PRO A 143 -7.39 14.73 15.63
CA PRO A 143 -6.35 15.26 14.75
C PRO A 143 -5.22 14.23 14.67
N ALA A 144 -4.77 13.95 13.44
CA ALA A 144 -3.68 13.01 13.22
C ALA A 144 -2.54 13.37 14.19
N PRO A 145 -1.99 12.40 14.94
CA PRO A 145 -0.87 12.69 15.82
C PRO A 145 0.24 13.32 14.97
N PRO A 146 0.95 14.34 15.48
CA PRO A 146 2.07 14.92 14.76
C PRO A 146 3.02 13.79 14.35
N PRO A 147 3.62 13.85 13.15
CA PRO A 147 4.56 12.84 12.71
C PRO A 147 5.61 12.63 13.81
N PRO A 148 5.98 11.38 14.13
CA PRO A 148 7.02 11.14 15.13
C PRO A 148 8.28 11.90 14.70
N PRO A 149 9.00 12.54 15.63
CA PRO A 149 10.23 13.26 15.29
C PRO A 149 11.19 12.30 14.58
N ALA A 150 11.66 12.71 13.40
CA ALA A 150 12.58 11.91 12.60
C ALA A 150 13.82 11.53 13.44
N CYS A 151 14.24 10.26 13.38
CA CYS A 151 15.46 9.81 14.04
C CYS A 151 16.69 10.56 13.49
N ALA A 152 17.74 10.64 14.31
CA ALA A 152 19.02 11.20 13.87
C ALA A 152 19.60 10.39 12.71
N LYS A 153 20.47 11.01 11.92
CA LYS A 153 21.27 10.29 10.91
C LYS A 153 22.34 9.43 11.60
N ALA A 154 22.92 8.47 10.88
CA ALA A 154 24.11 7.76 11.33
C ALA A 154 25.20 8.75 11.76
N TYR A 155 25.83 8.52 12.91
CA TYR A 155 26.81 9.42 13.57
C TYR A 155 26.26 10.80 14.00
N GLY A 156 24.98 11.07 13.80
CA GLY A 156 24.32 12.28 14.28
C GLY A 156 24.09 12.25 15.78
N GLN A 157 23.93 13.43 16.39
CA GLN A 157 23.53 13.55 17.79
C GLN A 157 22.13 12.97 17.99
N CYS A 158 21.95 12.16 19.02
CA CYS A 158 20.70 11.49 19.37
C CYS A 158 20.29 11.73 20.83
N GLY A 159 21.02 12.60 21.53
CA GLY A 159 20.78 12.94 22.93
C GLY A 159 21.89 13.78 23.54
N GLY A 160 21.74 14.10 24.82
CA GLY A 160 22.69 14.91 25.58
C GLY A 160 22.01 16.05 26.34
N LYS A 161 22.84 16.94 26.89
CA LYS A 161 22.40 18.13 27.63
C LYS A 161 23.06 19.37 27.05
N ASN A 162 22.30 20.45 27.00
CA ASN A 162 22.80 21.78 26.66
C ASN A 162 23.68 22.32 27.80
N PRO A 163 24.50 23.38 27.56
CA PRO A 163 25.35 23.98 28.59
C PRO A 163 24.61 24.49 29.83
N ASP A 164 23.33 24.80 29.71
CA ASP A 164 22.43 25.20 30.80
C ASP A 164 21.87 24.01 31.60
N GLY A 165 22.24 22.78 31.24
CA GLY A 165 21.79 21.55 31.87
C GLY A 165 20.44 21.03 31.39
N SER A 166 19.76 21.74 30.47
CA SER A 166 18.52 21.29 29.86
C SER A 166 18.78 20.09 28.95
N SER A 167 17.80 19.20 28.81
CA SER A 167 17.88 18.13 27.80
C SER A 167 17.95 18.72 26.41
N TRP A 168 18.77 18.11 25.55
CA TRP A 168 18.84 18.47 24.13
C TRP A 168 17.52 18.15 23.43
N ALA A 169 17.03 19.07 22.60
CA ALA A 169 15.69 19.02 22.01
C ALA A 169 15.63 18.33 20.62
N GLY A 170 16.71 17.69 20.18
CA GLY A 170 16.76 17.01 18.90
C GLY A 170 16.29 15.55 18.92
N PRO A 171 16.49 14.80 17.83
CA PRO A 171 16.05 13.41 17.71
C PRO A 171 16.55 12.49 18.83
N ALA A 172 15.65 11.71 19.44
CA ALA A 172 16.01 10.79 20.53
C ALA A 172 16.28 9.34 20.08
N CYS A 173 16.23 9.07 18.77
CA CYS A 173 16.40 7.74 18.18
C CYS A 173 17.44 7.75 17.06
N CYS A 174 18.00 6.57 16.78
CA CYS A 174 19.02 6.31 15.75
C CYS A 174 18.45 5.41 14.64
N PRO A 175 19.06 5.39 13.44
CA PRO A 175 18.63 4.49 12.38
C PRO A 175 18.94 3.03 12.78
N TYR A 176 18.28 2.07 12.12
CA TYR A 176 18.48 0.65 12.40
C TYR A 176 19.97 0.26 12.35
N GLY A 177 20.42 -0.52 13.33
CA GLY A 177 21.82 -0.93 13.49
C GLY A 177 22.71 0.07 14.22
N TYR A 178 22.17 1.22 14.65
CA TYR A 178 22.87 2.21 15.46
C TYR A 178 22.22 2.36 16.84
N GLU A 179 23.05 2.58 17.86
CA GLU A 179 22.65 2.81 19.25
C GLU A 179 23.01 4.23 19.67
N CYS A 180 22.22 4.82 20.56
CA CYS A 180 22.44 6.18 21.04
C CYS A 180 23.37 6.20 22.26
N GLU A 181 24.67 6.32 22.00
CA GLU A 181 25.71 6.18 23.01
C GLU A 181 26.51 7.47 23.18
N GLY A 182 27.17 7.60 24.33
CA GLY A 182 28.00 8.76 24.65
C GLY A 182 27.91 9.10 26.13
N ASN A 183 28.12 10.38 26.44
CA ASN A 183 28.12 10.89 27.80
C ASN A 183 26.87 11.75 28.09
N PRO A 184 26.67 12.23 29.33
CA PRO A 184 25.48 13.02 29.69
C PRO A 184 25.32 14.33 28.90
N TRP A 185 26.40 14.89 28.35
CA TRP A 185 26.40 16.15 27.60
C TRP A 185 26.21 15.93 26.10
N TYR A 186 26.73 14.83 25.56
CA TYR A 186 26.60 14.47 24.15
C TYR A 186 26.42 12.97 23.97
N LYS A 187 25.36 12.59 23.26
CA LYS A 187 25.15 11.23 22.75
C LYS A 187 25.00 11.25 21.24
N GLY A 188 25.72 10.38 20.55
CA GLY A 188 25.66 10.21 19.10
C GLY A 188 25.28 8.79 18.70
N CYS A 189 24.73 8.65 17.50
CA CYS A 189 24.43 7.34 16.93
C CYS A 189 25.73 6.61 16.56
N THR A 190 26.07 5.57 17.30
CA THR A 190 27.23 4.68 17.04
C THR A 190 26.73 3.34 16.50
N PRO A 191 27.50 2.63 15.66
CA PRO A 191 27.13 1.27 15.24
C PRO A 191 26.97 0.38 16.49
N GLY A 192 25.81 -0.25 16.64
CA GLY A 192 25.51 -1.09 17.81
C GLY A 192 26.47 -2.28 17.89
N HIS A 193 26.90 -2.63 19.09
CA HIS A 193 27.86 -3.71 19.34
C HIS A 193 27.37 -5.12 18.94
N ASN A 194 26.12 -5.26 18.50
CA ASN A 194 25.52 -6.50 18.01
C ASN A 194 25.09 -6.44 16.52
N ALA A 195 25.82 -5.71 15.68
CA ALA A 195 25.70 -5.86 14.22
C ALA A 195 26.41 -7.15 13.72
N GLN A 196 25.99 -8.31 14.22
CA GLN A 196 26.15 -9.58 13.50
C GLN A 196 24.76 -10.01 13.01
N PRO A 197 24.55 -10.23 11.70
CA PRO A 197 23.27 -10.71 11.21
C PRO A 197 23.09 -12.15 11.68
N THR A 198 22.39 -12.34 12.80
CA THR A 198 21.90 -13.68 13.15
C THR A 198 20.67 -13.95 12.30
N PHE A 199 20.89 -14.59 11.14
CA PHE A 199 19.83 -15.33 10.47
C PHE A 199 19.40 -16.48 11.39
N LYS A 200 18.41 -16.23 12.25
CA LYS A 200 17.66 -17.31 12.87
C LYS A 200 16.69 -17.85 11.82
N THR A 201 17.10 -18.94 11.16
CA THR A 201 16.20 -19.82 10.41
C THR A 201 15.07 -20.24 11.35
N ALA A 202 13.86 -19.74 11.12
CA ALA A 202 12.68 -20.23 11.81
C ALA A 202 12.41 -21.65 11.31
N HIS A 203 12.62 -22.64 12.20
CA HIS A 203 12.17 -24.00 11.95
C HIS A 203 10.65 -24.01 11.75
N SER A 204 10.24 -24.53 10.60
CA SER A 204 8.86 -24.95 10.32
C SER A 204 8.35 -25.82 11.46
N LYS A 205 7.29 -25.38 12.15
CA LYS A 205 6.42 -26.26 12.92
C LYS A 205 5.27 -26.67 12.01
N THR A 206 5.35 -27.91 11.55
CA THR A 206 4.23 -28.69 11.03
C THR A 206 3.13 -28.77 12.09
N PHE A 207 1.91 -28.36 11.73
CA PHE A 207 0.71 -28.75 12.46
C PHE A 207 0.16 -30.01 11.77
N GLY A 208 0.02 -31.07 12.57
CA GLY A 208 -0.86 -32.21 12.24
C GLY A 208 -2.26 -31.97 12.78
#